data_AF-A0A819PFH4-F1
#
_entry.id   AF-A0A819PFH4-F1
#
_cell.length_a   1.000
_cell.length_b   1.000
_cell.length_c   1.000
_cell.angle_alpha   90.00
_cell.angle_beta   90.00
_cell.angle_gamma   90.00
#
_symmetry.space_group_name_H-M   'P 1'
#
loop_
_entity.id
_entity.type
_entity.pdbx_description
1 polymer ?
#
loop_
_entity_poly.entity_id
_entity_poly.type
_entity_poly.pdbx_seq_one_letter_code
_entity_poly.pdbx_strand_id
1 'polypeptide(L)' 'MINIHSPLSIAIDNEESIYVSSMSSSKLKKYRKGVTYGQVLMSGE' A
#
# COMPACT_ATOMS: atom_id res chain seq x y z
N MET A 1 5.49 6.56 9.91
CA MET A 1 5.55 5.10 10.19
C MET A 1 4.49 4.42 9.36
N ILE A 2 4.84 3.39 8.60
CA ILE A 2 3.89 2.65 7.75
C ILE A 2 3.04 1.77 8.68
N ASN A 3 1.75 2.06 8.82
CA ASN A 3 0.81 1.23 9.57
C ASN A 3 -0.21 0.60 8.60
N ILE A 4 -0.18 -0.73 8.52
CA ILE A 4 -1.05 -1.56 7.69
C ILE A 4 -1.55 -2.69 8.56
N HIS A 5 -2.85 -2.67 8.85
CA HIS A 5 -3.50 -3.75 9.60
C HIS A 5 -3.87 -4.87 8.64
N SER A 6 -3.63 -6.13 9.01
CA SER A 6 -4.02 -7.33 8.25
C SER A 6 -3.71 -7.27 6.75
N PRO A 7 -2.42 -7.17 6.34
CA PRO A 7 -2.05 -7.16 4.94
C PRO A 7 -2.49 -8.45 4.24
N LEU A 8 -3.00 -8.34 3.01
CA LEU A 8 -3.43 -9.49 2.20
C LEU A 8 -2.41 -9.84 1.12
N SER A 9 -1.91 -8.83 0.40
CA SER A 9 -0.92 -9.03 -0.66
C SER A 9 0.05 -7.85 -0.75
N ILE A 10 1.25 -8.15 -1.25
CA ILE A 10 2.32 -7.19 -1.52
C ILE A 10 2.82 -7.40 -2.95
N ALA A 11 3.01 -6.31 -3.69
CA ALA A 11 3.63 -6.31 -5.01
C ALA A 11 4.64 -5.16 -5.14
N ILE A 12 5.63 -5.31 -6.02
CA ILE A 12 6.68 -4.32 -6.28
C ILE A 12 6.73 -4.03 -7.79
N ASP A 13 6.82 -2.76 -8.19
CA ASP A 13 7.00 -2.35 -9.59
C ASP A 13 8.48 -2.10 -9.93
N ASN A 14 8.75 -1.83 -11.22
CA ASN A 14 10.11 -1.55 -11.71
C ASN A 14 10.71 -0.24 -11.16
N GLU A 15 9.90 0.62 -10.54
CA GLU A 15 10.34 1.85 -9.87
C GLU A 15 10.59 1.64 -8.37
N GLU A 16 10.61 0.37 -7.92
CA GLU A 16 10.72 -0.02 -6.50
C GLU A 16 9.58 0.54 -5.62
N SER A 17 8.40 0.76 -6.19
CA SER A 17 7.23 1.12 -5.40
C SER A 17 6.58 -0.14 -4.81
N ILE A 18 6.23 -0.07 -3.53
CA ILE A 18 5.54 -1.14 -2.80
C ILE A 18 4.04 -0.88 -2.83
N TYR A 19 3.28 -1.87 -3.26
CA TYR A 19 1.83 -1.88 -3.25
C TYR A 19 1.36 -2.84 -2.16
N VAL A 20 0.49 -2.40 -1.27
CA VAL A 20 -0.05 -3.24 -0.21
C VAL A 20 -1.56 -3.15 -0.18
N SER A 21 -2.21 -4.32 -0.26
CA SER A 21 -3.63 -4.49 0.01
C SER A 21 -3.85 -4.96 1.45
N SER A 22 -5.01 -4.66 2.03
CA SER A 22 -5.37 -5.07 3.39
C SER A 22 -6.77 -5.67 3.38
N MET A 23 -6.97 -6.71 4.18
CA MET A 23 -8.32 -7.24 4.45
C MET A 23 -9.17 -6.28 5.27
N SER A 24 -8.53 -5.47 6.12
CA SER A 24 -9.20 -4.59 7.07
C SER A 24 -9.52 -3.20 6.51
N SER A 25 -8.89 -2.84 5.39
CA SER A 25 -9.20 -1.61 4.69
C SER A 25 -9.43 -1.93 3.22
N SER A 26 -10.57 -1.54 2.67
CA SER A 26 -10.89 -1.56 1.23
C SER A 26 -10.00 -0.61 0.40
N LYS A 27 -8.79 -0.30 0.89
CA LYS A 27 -7.85 0.67 0.36
C LYS A 27 -6.58 -0.04 -0.10
N LEU A 28 -6.18 0.22 -1.33
CA LEU A 28 -4.86 -0.12 -1.84
C LEU A 28 -3.91 1.05 -1.59
N LYS A 29 -2.76 0.79 -0.95
CA LYS A 29 -1.74 1.82 -0.69
C LYS A 29 -0.48 1.57 -1.52
N LYS A 30 0.09 2.64 -2.10
CA LYS A 30 1.40 2.64 -2.76
C LYS A 30 2.42 3.44 -1.95
N TYR A 31 3.62 2.91 -1.83
CA TYR A 31 4.77 3.52 -1.17
C TYR A 31 5.91 3.60 -2.16
N ARG A 32 6.42 4.80 -2.46
CA ARG A 32 7.59 4.96 -3.33
C ARG A 32 8.88 4.81 -2.52
N LYS A 33 10.00 4.54 -3.19
CA LYS A 33 11.32 4.59 -2.56
C LYS A 33 11.57 5.95 -1.92
N GLY A 34 12.03 5.96 -0.67
CA GLY A 34 12.40 7.19 0.05
C GLY A 34 11.26 7.97 0.71
N VAL A 35 10.00 7.55 0.59
CA VAL A 35 8.87 8.15 1.34
C VAL A 35 8.50 7.33 2.56
N THR A 36 8.07 8.03 3.62
CA THR A 36 7.68 7.44 4.92
C THR A 36 6.17 7.29 5.08
N TYR A 37 5.39 7.71 4.08
CA TYR A 37 3.93 7.64 4.03
C TYR A 37 3.47 7.10 2.68
N GLY A 38 2.35 6.36 2.69
CA GLY A 38 1.76 5.74 1.51
C GLY A 38 0.61 6.57 0.95
N GLN A 39 0.45 6.55 -0.36
CA GLN A 39 -0.67 7.15 -1.08
C GLN A 39 -1.78 6.10 -1.25
N VAL A 40 -3.03 6.47 -0.96
CA VAL A 40 -4.19 5.62 -1.31
C VAL A 40 -4.39 5.74 -2.81
N LEU A 41 -4.31 4.61 -3.52
CA LEU A 41 -4.51 4.56 -4.96
C LEU A 41 -5.97 4.30 -5.34
N MET A 42 -6.62 3.43 -4.58
CA MET A 42 -8.00 3.03 -4.80
C MET A 42 -8.67 2.75 -3.46
N SER A 43 -9.95 3.13 -3.34
CA SER A 43 -10.84 2.76 -2.25
C SER A 43 -12.12 2.17 -2.85
N GLY A 44 -12.51 0.98 -2.41
CA GLY A 44 -13.84 0.42 -2.67
C GLY A 44 -14.81 0.81 -1.56
N GLU A 45 -16.07 1.11 -1.93
CA GLU A 45 -17.22 1.12 -1.01
C GLU A 45 -17.75 -0.31 -0.83
#